data_AF-A0A8B6FF19-F1
#
_entry.id   AF-A0A8B6FF19-F1
#
_cell.length_a   1.000
_cell.length_b   1.000
_cell.length_c   1.000
_cell.angle_alpha   90.00
_cell.angle_beta   90.00
_cell.angle_gamma   90.00
#
_symmetry.space_group_name_H-M   'P 1'
#
loop_
_entity.id
_entity.type
_entity.pdbx_description
1 polymer ?
#
loop_
_entity_poly.entity_id
_entity_poly.type
_entity_poly.pdbx_seq_one_letter_code
_entity_poly.pdbx_strand_id
1 'polypeptide(L)'
;MTNSMNSSTFQMRLKKAVERQPNMELLPKSFKEDTEKAARCMSCPSMGILVGTLLNLQYVMSYAFAKVQKTDWIEPLLSWPLIFMPSGTRKSSIHKFTIDMLYNVEKEVNKDLDIKEQKSFTVQECTIEKLGRLMEENNGKKVWFLDEGDILFQQIGMYSKERQITREEAVLLQSYNGSGWKHETVTSTSFSLRRTSLIVGGLTQSKKATKILQEDKIDSGLLPRFIFLFLEPVFEELDSMKPVNNNYRLRIHNMLLDAMRSHGENDENVYTLFRQSPAYIKFRKFYSDNISAIESTCYNPNNDLINAFKGKLPGKVLRLSATLTCLFSMYSEKSKKEMQEYENEQEINLKEELADITIPEMSQSNSQEEDDEIENQKMIKCMAMDFAIEVVSTSYQQIMEILGGEPTITKIEKSMIGKLIVFGGKVLHLTVINDTHYLGKGIGRNEIEKCFETMEEIGYGKKSHQNSGQKGNRKPVIFEMKDKILEIMDDNALIRKSLYDNGVSYSELESAINKPNRIPRKRHLMEDNSNANGGKENVLQTEET
;
A
#
# COMPACT_ATOMS: atom_id res chain seq x y z
N MET A 1 31.45 -6.98 -1.81
CA MET A 1 31.94 -6.62 -3.15
C MET A 1 30.75 -6.14 -3.96
N THR A 2 30.40 -4.86 -3.88
CA THR A 2 29.39 -4.27 -4.74
C THR A 2 30.05 -4.01 -6.09
N ASN A 3 29.75 -4.84 -7.08
CA ASN A 3 30.11 -4.53 -8.46
C ASN A 3 29.47 -3.17 -8.77
N SER A 4 30.29 -2.12 -8.91
CA SER A 4 29.81 -0.78 -9.25
C SER A 4 29.00 -0.90 -10.52
N MET A 5 27.69 -0.74 -10.40
CA MET A 5 26.75 -0.88 -11.50
C MET A 5 27.17 0.07 -12.63
N ASN A 6 27.38 -0.47 -13.84
CA ASN A 6 27.79 0.36 -14.97
C ASN A 6 26.77 1.50 -15.17
N SER A 7 27.27 2.74 -15.27
CA SER A 7 26.47 3.95 -15.45
C SER A 7 25.43 3.80 -16.58
N SER A 8 25.79 3.14 -17.68
CA SER A 8 24.86 2.91 -18.80
C SER A 8 23.67 2.01 -18.43
N THR A 9 23.92 0.95 -17.66
CA THR A 9 22.88 0.02 -17.18
C THR A 9 21.94 0.72 -16.21
N PHE A 10 22.47 1.58 -15.35
CA PHE A 10 21.65 2.37 -14.44
C PHE A 10 20.77 3.38 -15.19
N GLN A 11 21.33 4.13 -16.14
CA GLN A 11 20.52 5.06 -16.95
C GLN A 11 19.38 4.35 -17.68
N MET A 12 19.63 3.18 -18.25
CA MET A 12 18.60 2.38 -18.90
C MET A 12 17.48 1.95 -17.93
N ARG A 13 17.84 1.46 -16.74
CA ARG A 13 16.86 1.05 -15.71
C ARG A 13 16.09 2.23 -15.14
N LEU A 14 16.77 3.35 -14.91
CA LEU A 14 16.15 4.58 -14.47
C LEU A 14 15.13 5.07 -15.51
N LYS A 15 15.47 5.01 -16.80
CA LYS A 15 14.53 5.35 -17.88
C LYS A 15 13.25 4.48 -17.81
N LYS A 16 13.39 3.16 -17.66
CA LYS A 16 12.24 2.25 -17.49
C LYS A 16 11.41 2.54 -16.24
N ALA A 17 12.05 2.91 -15.14
CA ALA A 17 11.34 3.32 -13.93
C ALA A 17 10.53 4.60 -14.18
N VAL A 18 11.11 5.60 -14.84
CA VAL A 18 10.42 6.85 -15.21
C VAL A 18 9.28 6.61 -16.20
N GLU A 19 9.37 5.64 -17.10
CA GLU A 19 8.26 5.31 -18.02
C GLU A 19 7.02 4.75 -17.28
N ARG A 20 7.19 4.24 -16.06
CA ARG A 20 6.07 3.78 -15.22
C ARG A 20 5.54 4.93 -14.38
N GLN A 21 4.47 5.56 -14.83
CA GLN A 21 3.76 6.58 -14.05
C GLN A 21 2.46 6.01 -13.49
N PRO A 22 2.04 6.39 -12.26
CA PRO A 22 0.74 5.98 -11.74
C PRO A 22 -0.40 6.56 -12.61
N ASN A 23 -1.43 5.76 -12.85
CA ASN A 23 -2.56 6.16 -13.69
C ASN A 23 -3.45 7.23 -13.02
N MET A 24 -3.34 8.48 -13.49
CA MET A 24 -4.14 9.62 -13.01
C MET A 24 -5.63 9.55 -13.39
N GLU A 25 -6.03 8.68 -14.33
CA GLU A 25 -7.44 8.49 -14.71
C GLU A 25 -8.30 7.88 -13.59
N LEU A 26 -7.68 7.30 -12.57
CA LEU A 26 -8.39 6.73 -11.40
C LEU A 26 -8.84 7.80 -10.39
N LEU A 27 -8.42 9.05 -10.57
CA LEU A 27 -8.83 10.16 -9.73
C LEU A 27 -10.23 10.68 -10.11
N PRO A 28 -10.96 11.32 -9.18
CA PRO A 28 -12.16 12.08 -9.53
C PRO A 28 -11.86 13.12 -10.60
N LYS A 29 -12.68 13.15 -11.66
CA LYS A 29 -12.43 13.95 -12.86
C LYS A 29 -12.14 15.43 -12.56
N SER A 30 -12.96 16.08 -11.75
CA SER A 30 -12.77 17.50 -11.39
C SER A 30 -11.44 17.73 -10.68
N PHE A 31 -11.10 16.88 -9.72
CA PHE A 31 -9.84 16.96 -8.97
C PHE A 31 -8.62 16.72 -9.87
N LYS A 32 -8.70 15.72 -10.76
CA LYS A 32 -7.67 15.42 -11.75
C LYS A 32 -7.40 16.63 -12.64
N GLU A 33 -8.46 17.18 -13.25
CA GLU A 33 -8.34 18.31 -14.18
C GLU A 33 -7.72 19.54 -13.53
N ASP A 34 -8.11 19.86 -12.29
CA ASP A 34 -7.54 20.98 -11.55
C ASP A 34 -6.08 20.74 -11.17
N THR A 35 -5.73 19.50 -10.76
CA THR A 35 -4.35 19.11 -10.47
C THR A 35 -3.47 19.22 -11.72
N GLU A 36 -3.95 18.74 -12.88
CA GLU A 36 -3.23 18.83 -14.16
C GLU A 36 -3.11 20.26 -14.66
N LYS A 37 -4.14 21.09 -14.49
CA LYS A 37 -4.07 22.53 -14.79
C LYS A 37 -3.02 23.21 -13.93
N ALA A 38 -3.00 22.96 -12.62
CA ALA A 38 -2.00 23.51 -11.71
C ALA A 38 -0.57 23.05 -12.08
N ALA A 39 -0.42 21.78 -12.43
CA ALA A 39 0.87 21.21 -12.82
C ALA A 39 1.41 21.81 -14.13
N ARG A 40 0.56 21.96 -15.16
CA ARG A 40 0.92 22.65 -16.42
C ARG A 40 1.31 24.11 -16.20
N CYS A 41 0.56 24.83 -15.37
CA CYS A 41 0.90 26.22 -14.98
C CYS A 41 2.32 26.34 -14.39
N MET A 42 2.79 25.28 -13.74
CA MET A 42 4.12 25.23 -13.11
C MET A 42 5.17 24.50 -13.95
N SER A 43 4.82 23.99 -15.14
CA SER A 43 5.71 23.17 -15.97
C SER A 43 6.31 22.01 -15.17
N CYS A 44 5.44 21.24 -14.51
CA CYS A 44 5.84 20.14 -13.62
C CYS A 44 4.85 18.97 -13.68
N PRO A 45 5.20 17.77 -13.17
CA PRO A 45 4.31 16.61 -13.22
C PRO A 45 3.14 16.73 -12.25
N SER A 46 1.94 16.36 -12.69
CA SER A 46 0.71 16.40 -11.89
C SER A 46 0.78 15.54 -10.62
N MET A 47 1.48 14.40 -10.69
CA MET A 47 1.76 13.56 -9.53
C MET A 47 2.52 14.31 -8.42
N GLY A 48 3.44 15.22 -8.78
CA GLY A 48 4.18 16.02 -7.80
C GLY A 48 3.26 16.96 -7.01
N ILE A 49 2.32 17.61 -7.71
CA ILE A 49 1.29 18.48 -7.11
C ILE A 49 0.34 17.68 -6.21
N LEU A 50 -0.06 16.48 -6.66
CA LEU A 50 -0.90 15.58 -5.87
C LEU A 50 -0.21 15.15 -4.59
N VAL A 51 1.04 14.70 -4.67
CA VAL A 51 1.81 14.29 -3.49
C VAL A 51 1.94 15.45 -2.50
N GLY A 52 2.25 16.66 -2.97
CA GLY A 52 2.29 17.85 -2.11
C GLY A 52 0.95 18.12 -1.40
N THR A 53 -0.15 17.98 -2.13
CA THR A 53 -1.51 18.13 -1.58
C THR A 53 -1.81 17.06 -0.52
N LEU A 54 -1.43 15.81 -0.77
CA LEU A 54 -1.59 14.70 0.17
C LEU A 54 -0.75 14.90 1.43
N LEU A 55 0.46 15.44 1.34
CA LEU A 55 1.30 15.73 2.50
C LEU A 55 0.65 16.77 3.41
N ASN A 56 0.13 17.84 2.84
CA ASN A 56 -0.57 18.88 3.60
C ASN A 56 -1.84 18.32 4.25
N LEU A 57 -2.57 17.46 3.53
CA LEU A 57 -3.73 16.77 4.09
C LEU A 57 -3.34 15.84 5.25
N GLN A 58 -2.30 15.03 5.10
CA GLN A 58 -1.82 14.15 6.18
C GLN A 58 -1.43 14.93 7.42
N TYR A 59 -0.91 16.15 7.25
CA TYR A 59 -0.56 17.00 8.37
C TYR A 59 -1.79 17.43 9.16
N VAL A 60 -2.82 17.95 8.49
CA VAL A 60 -4.07 18.36 9.17
C VAL A 60 -4.85 17.16 9.71
N MET A 61 -4.71 16.00 9.06
CA MET A 61 -5.24 14.69 9.49
C MET A 61 -4.36 13.97 10.52
N SER A 62 -3.41 14.67 11.16
CA SER A 62 -2.50 14.05 12.12
C SER A 62 -3.26 13.25 13.19
N TYR A 63 -2.72 12.08 13.55
CA TYR A 63 -3.32 11.11 14.49
C TYR A 63 -4.55 10.36 14.01
N ALA A 64 -5.08 10.69 12.83
CA ALA A 64 -6.05 9.81 12.19
C ALA A 64 -5.41 8.46 11.83
N PHE A 65 -6.21 7.40 11.85
CA PHE A 65 -5.76 6.07 11.47
C PHE A 65 -6.79 5.30 10.65
N ALA A 66 -6.29 4.43 9.78
CA ALA A 66 -7.07 3.45 9.05
C ALA A 66 -7.17 2.17 9.89
N LYS A 67 -8.38 1.65 10.05
CA LYS A 67 -8.65 0.37 10.74
C LYS A 67 -9.30 -0.60 9.78
N VAL A 68 -8.75 -1.81 9.68
CA VAL A 68 -9.40 -2.90 8.94
C VAL A 68 -10.47 -3.52 9.84
N GLN A 69 -11.72 -3.54 9.38
CA GLN A 69 -12.84 -3.96 10.22
C GLN A 69 -12.70 -5.43 10.68
N LYS A 70 -13.00 -5.68 11.96
CA LYS A 70 -12.89 -7.00 12.62
C LYS A 70 -11.45 -7.56 12.63
N THR A 71 -10.44 -6.70 12.63
CA THR A 71 -9.05 -7.04 12.95
C THR A 71 -8.47 -5.97 13.87
N ASP A 72 -7.31 -6.26 14.46
CA ASP A 72 -6.53 -5.28 15.23
C ASP A 72 -5.53 -4.51 14.36
N TRP A 73 -5.64 -4.62 13.04
CA TRP A 73 -4.74 -3.94 12.12
C TRP A 73 -5.15 -2.47 12.00
N ILE A 74 -4.29 -1.61 12.54
CA ILE A 74 -4.39 -0.16 12.49
C ILE A 74 -3.15 0.40 11.78
N GLU A 75 -3.35 1.40 10.93
CA GLU A 75 -2.27 2.12 10.24
C GLU A 75 -2.49 3.64 10.38
N PRO A 76 -1.51 4.44 10.83
CA PRO A 76 -1.65 5.90 10.88
C PRO A 76 -1.79 6.47 9.46
N LEU A 77 -2.55 7.56 9.25
CA LEU A 77 -2.67 8.24 7.96
C LEU A 77 -1.40 9.04 7.62
N LEU A 78 -0.27 8.34 7.54
CA LEU A 78 1.06 8.90 7.40
C LEU A 78 1.83 8.18 6.28
N SER A 79 2.19 8.92 5.24
CA SER A 79 3.02 8.40 4.16
C SER A 79 4.29 9.23 4.01
N TRP A 80 5.38 8.57 3.62
CA TRP A 80 6.68 9.22 3.45
C TRP A 80 7.10 9.18 1.98
N PRO A 81 6.72 10.18 1.17
CA PRO A 81 7.06 10.19 -0.24
C PRO A 81 8.49 10.70 -0.48
N LEU A 82 9.18 10.07 -1.41
CA LEU A 82 10.46 10.53 -1.95
C LEU A 82 10.34 10.62 -3.47
N ILE A 83 10.32 11.84 -3.98
CA ILE A 83 10.11 12.14 -5.39
C ILE A 83 11.46 12.31 -6.07
N PHE A 84 11.68 11.55 -7.13
CA PHE A 84 12.89 11.58 -7.94
C PHE A 84 12.60 12.21 -9.28
N MET A 85 13.23 13.35 -9.57
CA MET A 85 13.13 14.00 -10.87
C MET A 85 14.51 14.43 -11.38
N PRO A 86 14.73 14.52 -12.71
CA PRO A 86 16.01 15.02 -13.24
C PRO A 86 16.36 16.44 -12.75
N SER A 87 17.60 16.89 -12.96
CA SER A 87 17.96 18.29 -12.69
C SER A 87 17.23 19.23 -13.67
N GLY A 88 16.89 20.45 -13.22
CA GLY A 88 16.22 21.45 -14.07
C GLY A 88 14.72 21.24 -14.32
N THR A 89 14.07 20.31 -13.61
CA THR A 89 12.68 19.88 -13.87
C THR A 89 11.66 20.46 -12.88
N ARG A 90 11.90 21.69 -12.41
CA ARG A 90 10.98 22.41 -11.49
C ARG A 90 10.67 21.71 -10.16
N LYS A 91 11.57 20.84 -9.66
CA LYS A 91 11.48 20.23 -8.30
C LYS A 91 11.19 21.28 -7.21
N SER A 92 12.02 22.33 -7.15
CA SER A 92 11.86 23.42 -6.18
C SER A 92 10.54 24.19 -6.33
N SER A 93 9.92 24.16 -7.51
CA SER A 93 8.59 24.74 -7.70
C SER A 93 7.50 23.88 -7.04
N ILE A 94 7.58 22.54 -7.14
CA ILE A 94 6.69 21.62 -6.41
C ILE A 94 6.90 21.75 -4.90
N HIS A 95 8.16 21.79 -4.46
CA HIS A 95 8.51 22.01 -3.05
C HIS A 95 7.86 23.27 -2.52
N LYS A 96 8.17 24.41 -3.16
CA LYS A 96 7.63 25.71 -2.78
C LYS A 96 6.11 25.74 -2.81
N PHE A 97 5.48 25.18 -3.85
CA PHE A 97 4.02 25.07 -3.93
C PHE A 97 3.42 24.34 -2.73
N THR A 98 4.03 23.21 -2.33
CA THR A 98 3.60 22.40 -1.20
C THR A 98 3.72 23.17 0.11
N ILE A 99 4.89 23.76 0.38
CA ILE A 99 5.17 24.50 1.60
C ILE A 99 4.33 25.79 1.70
N ASP A 100 4.20 26.54 0.61
CA ASP A 100 3.42 27.79 0.58
C ASP A 100 1.94 27.53 0.93
N MET A 101 1.36 26.42 0.46
CA MET A 101 -0.01 26.04 0.82
C MET A 101 -0.15 25.79 2.33
N LEU A 102 0.77 25.05 2.93
CA LEU A 102 0.72 24.75 4.36
C LEU A 102 1.01 25.99 5.21
N TYR A 103 1.93 26.84 4.76
CA TYR A 103 2.24 28.12 5.42
C TYR A 103 1.03 29.07 5.45
N ASN A 104 0.23 29.11 4.39
CA ASN A 104 -0.99 29.93 4.39
C ASN A 104 -2.01 29.41 5.42
N VAL A 105 -2.21 28.10 5.49
CA VAL A 105 -3.06 27.47 6.52
C VAL A 105 -2.51 27.75 7.92
N GLU A 106 -1.20 27.62 8.12
CA GLU A 106 -0.52 27.93 9.38
C GLU A 106 -0.77 29.38 9.82
N LYS A 107 -0.66 30.33 8.90
CA LYS A 107 -0.87 31.75 9.18
C LYS A 107 -2.30 32.03 9.64
N GLU A 108 -3.29 31.41 9.01
CA GLU A 108 -4.69 31.57 9.40
C GLU A 108 -4.99 30.92 10.75
N VAL A 109 -4.50 29.71 10.99
CA VAL A 109 -4.69 29.02 12.26
C VAL A 109 -4.04 29.77 13.43
N ASN A 110 -2.81 30.27 13.25
CA ASN A 110 -2.14 31.05 14.30
C ASN A 110 -2.88 32.38 14.57
N LYS A 111 -3.48 32.99 13.55
CA LYS A 111 -4.33 34.18 13.70
C LYS A 111 -5.63 33.86 14.45
N ASP A 112 -6.30 32.77 14.11
CA ASP A 112 -7.56 32.34 14.74
C ASP A 112 -7.36 31.99 16.23
N LEU A 113 -6.19 31.46 16.60
CA LEU A 113 -5.87 31.03 17.96
C LEU A 113 -5.19 32.11 18.83
N ASP A 114 -4.95 33.32 18.30
CA ASP A 114 -4.23 34.42 18.98
C ASP A 114 -2.89 33.97 19.61
N ILE A 115 -2.17 33.07 18.93
CA ILE A 115 -0.94 32.49 19.46
C ILE A 115 0.19 33.52 19.29
N LYS A 116 0.73 33.99 20.41
CA LYS A 116 1.85 34.97 20.43
C LYS A 116 3.15 34.44 19.81
N GLU A 117 3.39 33.12 19.91
CA GLU A 117 4.54 32.44 19.30
C GLU A 117 4.07 31.56 18.15
N GLN A 118 4.31 31.99 16.91
CA GLN A 118 3.86 31.30 15.71
C GLN A 118 4.34 29.85 15.69
N LYS A 119 3.41 28.89 15.76
CA LYS A 119 3.73 27.47 15.62
C LYS A 119 4.01 27.19 14.15
N SER A 120 5.26 26.87 13.82
CA SER A 120 5.61 26.44 12.47
C SER A 120 5.18 25.01 12.21
N PHE A 121 4.51 24.74 11.09
CA PHE A 121 4.05 23.39 10.74
C PHE A 121 5.14 22.56 10.06
N THR A 122 6.08 23.25 9.42
CA THR A 122 7.18 22.66 8.69
C THR A 122 8.48 22.73 9.48
N VAL A 123 9.45 21.94 9.06
CA VAL A 123 10.81 22.01 9.56
C VAL A 123 11.78 21.89 8.40
N GLN A 124 12.81 22.73 8.42
CA GLN A 124 13.92 22.67 7.47
C GLN A 124 15.02 21.75 8.01
N GLU A 125 16.25 21.89 7.51
CA GLU A 125 17.40 21.15 8.01
C GLU A 125 17.61 21.42 9.51
N CYS A 126 17.41 20.38 10.33
CA CYS A 126 17.65 20.43 11.77
C CYS A 126 18.17 19.08 12.26
N THR A 127 18.78 19.06 13.44
CA THR A 127 19.17 17.80 14.09
C THR A 127 17.93 17.10 14.64
N ILE A 128 17.99 15.78 14.82
CA ILE A 128 16.89 14.99 15.39
C ILE A 128 16.55 15.49 16.81
N GLU A 129 17.51 15.93 17.62
CA GLU A 129 17.23 16.49 18.95
C GLU A 129 16.40 17.77 18.87
N LYS A 130 16.72 18.67 17.93
CA LYS A 130 15.93 19.89 17.73
C LYS A 130 14.56 19.57 17.13
N LEU A 131 14.49 18.58 16.23
CA LEU A 131 13.22 18.09 15.67
C LEU A 131 12.24 17.66 16.76
N GLY A 132 12.70 16.88 17.74
CA GLY A 132 11.83 16.40 18.82
C GLY A 132 11.24 17.53 19.67
N ARG A 133 12.02 18.58 19.94
CA ARG A 133 11.52 19.78 20.63
C ARG A 133 10.51 20.55 19.79
N LEU A 134 10.84 20.77 18.51
CA LEU A 134 9.92 21.44 17.58
C LEU A 134 8.61 20.67 17.46
N MET A 135 8.66 19.32 17.45
CA MET A 135 7.48 18.48 17.48
C MET A 135 6.70 18.65 18.78
N GLU A 136 7.35 18.73 19.94
CA GLU A 136 6.68 18.94 21.24
C GLU A 136 5.92 20.26 21.28
N GLU A 137 6.54 21.35 20.82
CA GLU A 137 5.93 22.68 20.66
C GLU A 137 4.67 22.65 19.77
N ASN A 138 4.61 21.68 18.86
CA ASN A 138 3.51 21.50 17.91
C ASN A 138 2.74 20.19 18.13
N ASN A 139 2.60 19.79 19.40
CA ASN A 139 1.83 18.62 19.83
C ASN A 139 2.13 17.38 18.97
N GLY A 140 3.41 17.02 18.84
CA GLY A 140 3.90 15.86 18.11
C GLY A 140 3.79 15.90 16.57
N LYS A 141 3.36 17.01 15.96
CA LYS A 141 3.11 17.12 14.51
C LYS A 141 4.18 17.94 13.80
N LYS A 142 4.78 17.44 12.71
CA LYS A 142 5.65 18.24 11.81
C LYS A 142 5.68 17.69 10.39
N VAL A 143 5.89 18.59 9.42
CA VAL A 143 6.27 18.24 8.04
C VAL A 143 7.75 18.53 7.83
N TRP A 144 8.52 17.47 7.63
CA TRP A 144 9.93 17.53 7.22
C TRP A 144 10.03 17.17 5.74
N PHE A 145 9.71 18.14 4.87
CA PHE A 145 9.72 17.99 3.42
C PHE A 145 10.87 18.78 2.81
N LEU A 146 11.84 18.07 2.26
CA LEU A 146 13.12 18.63 1.79
C LEU A 146 13.14 18.83 0.27
N ASP A 147 13.74 19.92 -0.23
CA ASP A 147 13.94 20.12 -1.67
C ASP A 147 15.08 19.25 -2.25
N GLU A 148 15.96 18.75 -1.37
CA GLU A 148 16.98 17.73 -1.66
C GLU A 148 16.89 16.62 -0.60
N GLY A 149 15.92 15.72 -0.78
CA GLY A 149 15.58 14.64 0.15
C GLY A 149 16.68 13.61 0.40
N ASP A 150 17.73 13.55 -0.43
CA ASP A 150 18.90 12.71 -0.15
C ASP A 150 19.71 13.18 1.06
N ILE A 151 19.58 14.45 1.45
CA ILE A 151 20.24 15.01 2.65
C ILE A 151 19.74 14.29 3.91
N LEU A 152 18.47 13.88 3.95
CA LEU A 152 17.92 13.10 5.06
C LEU A 152 18.76 11.85 5.33
N PHE A 153 19.05 11.07 4.28
CA PHE A 153 19.79 9.82 4.43
C PHE A 153 21.28 10.05 4.73
N GLN A 154 21.84 11.18 4.30
CA GLN A 154 23.20 11.57 4.66
C GLN A 154 23.33 11.98 6.13
N GLN A 155 22.26 12.55 6.71
CA GLN A 155 22.21 12.94 8.12
C GLN A 155 22.02 11.73 9.04
N ILE A 156 21.24 10.72 8.61
CA ILE A 156 20.99 9.52 9.39
C ILE A 156 22.28 8.70 9.51
N GLY A 157 22.72 8.47 10.74
CA GLY A 157 23.88 7.64 11.02
C GLY A 157 25.23 8.22 10.62
N MET A 158 25.30 9.52 10.32
CA MET A 158 26.56 10.23 10.04
C MET A 158 27.60 10.04 11.17
N TYR A 159 27.14 9.89 12.41
CA TYR A 159 27.99 9.68 13.59
C TYR A 159 28.15 8.22 14.02
N SER A 160 27.45 7.27 13.39
CA SER A 160 27.57 5.85 13.72
C SER A 160 28.67 5.18 12.89
N LYS A 161 29.74 4.74 13.58
CA LYS A 161 30.79 3.90 13.00
C LYS A 161 30.35 2.44 12.85
N GLU A 162 29.30 2.03 13.55
CA GLU A 162 28.81 0.66 13.59
C GLU A 162 27.57 0.45 12.70
N ARG A 163 27.33 -0.79 12.29
CA ARG A 163 26.15 -1.20 11.49
C ARG A 163 24.86 -1.37 12.34
N GLN A 164 24.85 -0.89 13.57
CA GLN A 164 23.66 -0.95 14.41
C GLN A 164 22.66 0.15 14.02
N ILE A 165 21.37 -0.12 14.23
CA ILE A 165 20.29 0.87 14.08
C ILE A 165 20.67 2.10 14.89
N THR A 166 20.79 3.24 14.22
CA THR A 166 21.19 4.46 14.89
C THR A 166 20.01 5.03 15.67
N ARG A 167 20.30 5.90 16.64
CA ARG A 167 19.26 6.52 17.45
C ARG A 167 18.29 7.34 16.58
N GLU A 168 18.82 8.06 15.60
CA GLU A 168 18.06 8.83 14.62
C GLU A 168 17.12 7.92 13.82
N GLU A 169 17.64 6.79 13.39
CA GLU A 169 16.87 5.81 12.62
C GLU A 169 15.74 5.20 13.46
N ALA A 170 16.01 4.82 14.71
CA ALA A 170 15.00 4.31 15.63
C ALA A 170 13.85 5.32 15.87
N VAL A 171 14.19 6.60 16.02
CA VAL A 171 13.21 7.69 16.16
C VAL A 171 12.34 7.81 14.91
N LEU A 172 12.94 7.77 13.72
CA LEU A 172 12.19 7.80 12.47
C LEU A 172 11.28 6.57 12.35
N LEU A 173 11.78 5.38 12.64
CA LEU A 173 10.97 4.14 12.62
C LEU A 173 9.78 4.20 13.58
N GLN A 174 9.94 4.75 14.78
CA GLN A 174 8.85 4.98 15.74
C GLN A 174 7.86 6.02 15.21
N SER A 175 8.39 7.11 14.63
CA SER A 175 7.57 8.20 14.09
C SER A 175 6.70 7.78 12.91
N TYR A 176 7.21 6.87 12.07
CA TYR A 176 6.43 6.29 10.96
C TYR A 176 5.19 5.52 11.42
N ASN A 177 5.21 4.97 12.64
CA ASN A 177 4.10 4.24 13.23
C ASN A 177 3.18 5.13 14.08
N GLY A 178 3.52 6.41 14.23
CA GLY A 178 2.82 7.35 15.11
C GLY A 178 3.03 7.08 16.61
N SER A 179 4.04 6.29 16.96
CA SER A 179 4.35 5.95 18.34
C SER A 179 4.86 7.16 19.13
N GLY A 180 4.71 7.13 20.45
CA GLY A 180 5.31 8.13 21.33
C GLY A 180 6.83 8.14 21.24
N TRP A 181 7.43 9.30 21.53
CA TRP A 181 8.87 9.50 21.53
C TRP A 181 9.27 10.29 22.78
N LYS A 182 10.09 9.68 23.62
CA LYS A 182 10.63 10.31 24.82
C LYS A 182 12.13 10.48 24.69
N HIS A 183 12.62 11.66 25.07
CA HIS A 183 14.04 11.93 25.15
C HIS A 183 14.39 12.58 26.49
N GLU A 184 15.23 11.90 27.27
CA GLU A 184 15.79 12.41 28.51
C GLU A 184 17.29 12.65 28.36
N THR A 185 17.74 13.84 28.76
CA THR A 185 19.16 14.21 28.84
C THR A 185 19.43 14.96 30.12
N VAL A 186 20.64 14.81 30.65
CA VAL A 186 21.09 15.55 31.84
C VAL A 186 21.37 17.04 31.52
N THR A 187 21.82 17.34 30.30
CA THR A 187 22.36 18.66 29.92
C THR A 187 21.52 19.44 28.90
N SER A 188 20.53 18.80 28.30
CA SER A 188 19.67 19.38 27.26
C SER A 188 18.20 19.35 27.71
N THR A 189 17.32 20.18 27.15
CA THR A 189 15.89 20.08 27.45
C THR A 189 15.35 18.73 26.97
N SER A 190 14.89 17.95 27.93
CA SER A 190 14.13 16.73 27.74
C SER A 190 12.77 17.07 27.13
N PHE A 191 12.21 16.13 26.39
CA PHE A 191 10.86 16.24 25.84
C PHE A 191 10.17 14.87 25.87
N SER A 192 8.85 14.89 25.88
CA SER A 192 8.04 13.66 25.92
C SER A 192 6.79 13.77 25.06
N LEU A 193 6.85 13.15 23.89
CA LEU A 193 5.74 13.06 22.95
C LEU A 193 4.93 11.79 23.23
N ARG A 194 3.64 11.95 23.56
CA ARG A 194 2.72 10.81 23.71
C ARG A 194 2.51 10.07 22.38
N ARG A 195 2.44 10.81 21.28
CA ARG A 195 2.26 10.33 19.91
C ARG A 195 3.03 11.22 18.95
N THR A 196 3.40 10.69 17.80
CA THR A 196 4.08 11.43 16.74
C THR A 196 3.25 11.43 15.47
N SER A 197 3.37 12.51 14.69
CA SER A 197 2.86 12.64 13.34
C SER A 197 3.93 13.39 12.54
N LEU A 198 5.00 12.68 12.23
CA LEU A 198 6.13 13.23 11.46
C LEU A 198 6.01 12.80 10.01
N ILE A 199 5.66 13.75 9.15
CA ILE A 199 5.62 13.54 7.70
C ILE A 199 7.02 13.81 7.17
N VAL A 200 7.69 12.76 6.70
CA VAL A 200 9.03 12.86 6.14
C VAL A 200 8.95 12.65 4.64
N GLY A 201 9.56 13.55 3.88
CA GLY A 201 9.66 13.36 2.45
C GLY A 201 10.62 14.33 1.81
N GLY A 202 10.69 14.27 0.49
CA GLY A 202 11.40 15.28 -0.25
C GLY A 202 11.43 15.03 -1.74
N LEU A 203 12.02 15.98 -2.44
CA LEU A 203 12.37 15.83 -3.84
C LEU A 203 13.88 15.63 -3.93
N THR A 204 14.34 14.85 -4.88
CA THR A 204 15.78 14.65 -5.11
C THR A 204 16.03 14.36 -6.57
N GLN A 205 17.30 14.42 -6.95
CA GLN A 205 17.72 14.11 -8.30
C GLN A 205 17.69 12.60 -8.53
N SER A 206 17.08 12.16 -9.63
CA SER A 206 16.97 10.71 -9.94
C SER A 206 18.31 9.98 -9.96
N LYS A 207 19.42 10.67 -10.29
CA LYS A 207 20.77 10.09 -10.28
C LYS A 207 21.28 9.72 -8.89
N LYS A 208 20.73 10.33 -7.83
CA LYS A 208 21.10 10.06 -6.43
C LYS A 208 20.37 8.83 -5.86
N ALA A 209 19.35 8.32 -6.57
CA ALA A 209 18.57 7.17 -6.14
C ALA A 209 19.42 5.91 -5.93
N THR A 210 20.43 5.67 -6.77
CA THR A 210 21.33 4.52 -6.57
C THR A 210 22.09 4.60 -5.28
N LYS A 211 22.60 5.79 -4.94
CA LYS A 211 23.31 5.99 -3.68
C LYS A 211 22.40 5.65 -2.50
N ILE A 212 21.17 6.16 -2.50
CA ILE A 212 20.19 5.88 -1.45
C ILE A 212 19.82 4.37 -1.40
N LEU A 213 19.57 3.74 -2.54
CA LEU A 213 19.10 2.35 -2.63
C LEU A 213 20.22 1.30 -2.47
N GLN A 214 21.48 1.67 -2.65
CA GLN A 214 22.65 0.78 -2.55
C GLN A 214 23.44 0.98 -1.25
N GLU A 215 23.05 1.94 -0.40
CA GLU A 215 23.69 2.13 0.89
C GLU A 215 23.31 0.98 1.83
N ASP A 216 24.25 0.02 2.00
CA ASP A 216 24.16 -1.14 2.91
C ASP A 216 23.70 -0.78 4.34
N LYS A 217 23.81 0.49 4.74
CA LYS A 217 23.45 0.98 6.08
C LYS A 217 21.95 1.22 6.27
N ILE A 218 21.14 1.33 5.20
CA ILE A 218 19.72 1.72 5.28
C ILE A 218 18.78 0.52 5.04
N ASP A 219 19.31 -0.70 5.16
CA ASP A 219 18.55 -1.96 5.04
C ASP A 219 17.79 -2.33 6.34
N SER A 220 17.88 -1.49 7.36
CA SER A 220 17.26 -1.61 8.68
C SER A 220 15.72 -1.46 8.71
N GLY A 221 15.09 -1.52 7.54
CA GLY A 221 13.65 -1.38 7.36
C GLY A 221 13.17 0.08 7.25
N LEU A 222 14.02 1.08 7.43
CA LEU A 222 13.67 2.48 7.23
C LEU A 222 13.30 2.76 5.77
N LEU A 223 14.19 2.40 4.84
CA LEU A 223 14.01 2.68 3.41
C LEU A 223 12.72 2.08 2.82
N PRO A 224 12.35 0.82 3.13
CA PRO A 224 11.07 0.23 2.78
C PRO A 224 9.81 1.00 3.20
N ARG A 225 9.88 1.98 4.09
CA ARG A 225 8.72 2.77 4.53
C ARG A 225 8.41 3.96 3.60
N PHE A 226 9.38 4.36 2.79
CA PHE A 226 9.20 5.43 1.81
C PHE A 226 8.44 4.96 0.56
N ILE A 227 7.65 5.85 -0.02
CA ILE A 227 7.03 5.69 -1.35
C ILE A 227 7.94 6.43 -2.34
N PHE A 228 8.66 5.68 -3.17
CA PHE A 228 9.55 6.21 -4.19
C PHE A 228 8.75 6.50 -5.45
N LEU A 229 8.83 7.72 -5.96
CA LEU A 229 8.16 8.10 -7.20
C LEU A 229 9.17 8.73 -8.15
N PHE A 230 9.50 8.03 -9.23
CA PHE A 230 10.33 8.54 -10.31
C PHE A 230 9.42 9.19 -11.34
N LEU A 231 9.36 10.52 -11.34
CA LEU A 231 8.42 11.25 -12.19
C LEU A 231 9.07 11.67 -13.51
N GLU A 232 8.34 11.49 -14.59
CA GLU A 232 8.71 12.01 -15.89
C GLU A 232 8.67 13.55 -15.88
N PRO A 233 9.70 14.25 -16.37
CA PRO A 233 9.66 15.71 -16.40
C PRO A 233 8.63 16.22 -17.41
N VAL A 234 7.94 17.28 -17.02
CA VAL A 234 7.01 18.01 -17.90
C VAL A 234 7.65 19.34 -18.26
N PHE A 235 7.65 19.68 -19.55
CA PHE A 235 8.14 20.95 -20.05
C PHE A 235 7.05 21.62 -20.89
N GLU A 236 6.54 22.71 -20.37
CA GLU A 236 5.61 23.63 -21.03
C GLU A 236 6.38 24.80 -21.67
N GLU A 237 5.84 25.32 -22.77
CA GLU A 237 6.36 26.53 -23.41
C GLU A 237 6.18 27.75 -22.49
N LEU A 238 7.07 28.73 -22.59
CA LEU A 238 7.02 29.91 -21.72
C LEU A 238 5.67 30.65 -21.85
N ASP A 239 5.14 30.73 -23.06
CA ASP A 239 3.88 31.40 -23.37
C ASP A 239 2.64 30.58 -22.95
N SER A 240 2.78 29.27 -22.71
CA SER A 240 1.70 28.42 -22.20
C SER A 240 1.62 28.43 -20.67
N MET A 241 2.68 28.82 -19.98
CA MET A 241 2.70 28.94 -18.52
C MET A 241 1.80 30.09 -18.05
N LYS A 242 0.76 29.75 -17.29
CA LYS A 242 -0.15 30.70 -16.64
C LYS A 242 0.05 30.65 -15.12
N PRO A 243 -0.32 31.70 -14.37
CA PRO A 243 -0.45 31.59 -12.92
C PRO A 243 -1.36 30.42 -12.57
N VAL A 244 -0.99 29.63 -11.56
CA VAL A 244 -1.85 28.56 -11.03
C VAL A 244 -3.19 29.18 -10.65
N ASN A 245 -4.29 28.61 -11.15
CA ASN A 245 -5.63 29.11 -10.87
C ASN A 245 -5.84 29.26 -9.34
N ASN A 246 -6.18 30.47 -8.91
CA ASN A 246 -6.45 30.77 -7.50
C ASN A 246 -7.57 29.90 -6.94
N ASN A 247 -8.54 29.47 -7.76
CA ASN A 247 -9.63 28.60 -7.33
C ASN A 247 -9.13 27.26 -6.82
N TYR A 248 -8.15 26.64 -7.49
CA TYR A 248 -7.56 25.38 -7.02
C TYR A 248 -6.87 25.57 -5.67
N ARG A 249 -6.03 26.61 -5.55
CA ARG A 249 -5.33 26.93 -4.30
C ARG A 249 -6.30 27.21 -3.16
N LEU A 250 -7.32 28.04 -3.40
CA LEU A 250 -8.37 28.36 -2.43
C LEU A 250 -9.20 27.15 -2.04
N ARG A 251 -9.51 26.26 -3.01
CA ARG A 251 -10.29 25.06 -2.74
C ARG A 251 -9.55 24.14 -1.79
N ILE A 252 -8.28 23.83 -2.09
CA ILE A 252 -7.39 23.03 -1.23
C ILE A 252 -7.14 23.72 0.10
N HIS A 253 -6.88 25.03 0.10
CA HIS A 253 -6.64 25.80 1.31
C HIS A 253 -7.81 25.71 2.29
N ASN A 254 -9.05 26.02 1.88
CA ASN A 254 -10.15 25.94 2.84
C ASN A 254 -10.47 24.49 3.19
N MET A 255 -10.26 23.52 2.28
CA MET A 255 -10.37 22.10 2.63
C MET A 255 -9.43 21.72 3.77
N LEU A 256 -8.18 22.18 3.74
CA LEU A 256 -7.20 21.94 4.81
C LEU A 256 -7.62 22.63 6.12
N LEU A 257 -8.15 23.86 6.05
CA LEU A 257 -8.68 24.56 7.23
C LEU A 257 -9.90 23.84 7.83
N ASP A 258 -10.83 23.42 6.99
CA ASP A 258 -12.04 22.71 7.41
C ASP A 258 -11.66 21.36 8.06
N ALA A 259 -10.71 20.64 7.47
CA ALA A 259 -10.14 19.43 8.07
C ALA A 259 -9.51 19.73 9.43
N MET A 260 -8.68 20.77 9.53
CA MET A 260 -7.99 21.13 10.77
C MET A 260 -8.95 21.60 11.87
N ARG A 261 -10.04 22.29 11.51
CA ARG A 261 -11.10 22.73 12.44
C ARG A 261 -12.00 21.58 12.88
N SER A 262 -12.26 20.62 11.99
CA SER A 262 -13.12 19.46 12.27
C SER A 262 -12.41 18.39 13.10
N HIS A 263 -11.07 18.39 13.09
CA HIS A 263 -10.27 17.45 13.85
C HIS A 263 -9.70 18.14 15.09
N GLY A 264 -10.35 17.96 16.24
CA GLY A 264 -9.81 18.42 17.51
C GLY A 264 -8.40 17.89 17.75
N GLU A 265 -7.56 18.62 18.49
CA GLU A 265 -6.15 18.23 18.73
C GLU A 265 -5.99 16.83 19.33
N ASN A 266 -7.04 16.31 19.98
CA ASN A 266 -7.08 15.00 20.64
C ASN A 266 -8.00 13.98 19.97
N ASP A 267 -8.69 14.32 18.89
CA ASP A 267 -9.70 13.43 18.30
C ASP A 267 -9.04 12.33 17.46
N GLU A 268 -9.27 11.09 17.88
CA GLU A 268 -8.91 9.90 17.12
C GLU A 268 -9.89 9.70 15.97
N ASN A 269 -9.55 10.24 14.81
CA ASN A 269 -10.36 10.04 13.61
C ASN A 269 -10.09 8.66 13.02
N VAL A 270 -11.12 7.81 13.03
CA VAL A 270 -11.02 6.41 12.62
C VAL A 270 -11.61 6.20 11.23
N TYR A 271 -10.74 5.90 10.28
CA TYR A 271 -11.12 5.50 8.93
C TYR A 271 -11.31 3.98 8.89
N THR A 272 -12.55 3.52 8.92
CA THR A 272 -12.85 2.08 8.92
C THR A 272 -13.00 1.55 7.50
N LEU A 273 -12.15 0.60 7.12
CA LEU A 273 -12.30 -0.20 5.90
C LEU A 273 -13.21 -1.40 6.18
N PHE A 274 -14.48 -1.29 5.78
CA PHE A 274 -15.51 -2.30 6.02
C PHE A 274 -15.30 -3.55 5.17
N ARG A 275 -15.41 -4.75 5.76
CA ARG A 275 -15.15 -6.03 5.06
C ARG A 275 -16.05 -6.29 3.86
N GLN A 276 -17.26 -5.73 3.88
CA GLN A 276 -18.24 -5.88 2.79
C GLN A 276 -18.09 -4.80 1.71
N SER A 277 -17.24 -3.80 1.93
CA SER A 277 -17.02 -2.76 0.92
C SER A 277 -16.25 -3.32 -0.28
N PRO A 278 -16.54 -2.87 -1.51
CA PRO A 278 -15.76 -3.30 -2.68
C PRO A 278 -14.28 -2.90 -2.55
N ALA A 279 -13.98 -1.78 -1.88
CA ALA A 279 -12.62 -1.37 -1.52
C ALA A 279 -11.88 -2.45 -0.70
N TYR A 280 -12.54 -3.07 0.28
CA TYR A 280 -11.91 -4.15 1.05
C TYR A 280 -11.64 -5.40 0.21
N ILE A 281 -12.53 -5.76 -0.71
CA ILE A 281 -12.32 -6.91 -1.61
C ILE A 281 -11.06 -6.70 -2.44
N LYS A 282 -10.88 -5.49 -2.98
CA LYS A 282 -9.68 -5.10 -3.73
C LYS A 282 -8.42 -5.15 -2.87
N PHE A 283 -8.48 -4.55 -1.67
CA PHE A 283 -7.36 -4.60 -0.72
C PHE A 283 -6.99 -6.04 -0.33
N ARG A 284 -7.97 -6.89 -0.06
CA ARG A 284 -7.75 -8.30 0.32
C ARG A 284 -7.09 -9.08 -0.82
N LYS A 285 -7.53 -8.86 -2.06
CA LYS A 285 -6.89 -9.47 -3.23
C LYS A 285 -5.43 -9.04 -3.32
N PHE A 286 -5.19 -7.73 -3.32
CA PHE A 286 -3.83 -7.16 -3.30
C PHE A 286 -2.96 -7.73 -2.17
N TYR A 287 -3.49 -7.81 -0.95
CA TYR A 287 -2.77 -8.38 0.19
C TYR A 287 -2.41 -9.86 -0.04
N SER A 288 -3.37 -10.66 -0.50
CA SER A 288 -3.17 -12.11 -0.71
C SER A 288 -2.14 -12.39 -1.80
N ASP A 289 -2.17 -11.62 -2.89
CA ASP A 289 -1.22 -11.70 -3.99
C ASP A 289 0.20 -11.34 -3.50
N ASN A 290 0.32 -10.29 -2.67
CA ASN A 290 1.61 -9.87 -2.11
C ASN A 290 2.16 -10.87 -1.09
N ILE A 291 1.34 -11.42 -0.19
CA ILE A 291 1.80 -12.42 0.79
C ILE A 291 2.29 -13.68 0.08
N SER A 292 1.55 -14.18 -0.92
CA SER A 292 1.97 -15.35 -1.70
C SER A 292 3.30 -15.10 -2.43
N ALA A 293 3.49 -13.89 -2.95
CA ALA A 293 4.73 -13.46 -3.59
C ALA A 293 5.89 -13.24 -2.60
N ILE A 294 5.60 -12.97 -1.33
CA ILE A 294 6.59 -12.87 -0.25
C ILE A 294 6.99 -14.27 0.20
N GLU A 295 6.03 -15.15 0.50
CA GLU A 295 6.29 -16.54 0.93
C GLU A 295 7.15 -17.31 -0.07
N SER A 296 6.91 -17.10 -1.37
CA SER A 296 7.73 -17.70 -2.44
C SER A 296 9.15 -17.12 -2.55
N THR A 297 9.39 -15.88 -2.09
CA THR A 297 10.72 -15.22 -2.16
C THR A 297 11.45 -15.11 -0.82
N CYS A 298 10.78 -15.37 0.31
CA CYS A 298 11.32 -15.29 1.67
C CYS A 298 12.53 -16.20 1.91
N TYR A 299 12.70 -17.25 1.10
CA TYR A 299 13.83 -18.17 1.20
C TYR A 299 15.06 -17.74 0.38
N ASN A 300 15.04 -16.56 -0.24
CA ASN A 300 16.20 -16.02 -0.94
C ASN A 300 16.89 -14.94 -0.08
N PRO A 301 17.93 -15.29 0.71
CA PRO A 301 18.66 -14.35 1.57
C PRO A 301 19.40 -13.26 0.78
N ASN A 302 19.47 -13.36 -0.55
CA ASN A 302 20.09 -12.32 -1.38
C ASN A 302 19.15 -11.15 -1.71
N ASN A 303 17.89 -11.16 -1.22
CA ASN A 303 16.84 -10.20 -1.58
C ASN A 303 16.17 -9.52 -0.37
N ASP A 304 16.86 -9.38 0.75
CA ASP A 304 16.29 -8.85 2.00
C ASP A 304 15.63 -7.48 1.82
N LEU A 305 16.29 -6.53 1.13
CA LEU A 305 15.72 -5.22 0.81
C LEU A 305 14.40 -5.33 0.03
N ILE A 306 14.36 -6.19 -0.99
CA ILE A 306 13.16 -6.39 -1.83
C ILE A 306 12.01 -6.97 -1.01
N ASN A 307 12.31 -7.97 -0.19
CA ASN A 307 11.32 -8.57 0.70
C ASN A 307 10.83 -7.55 1.74
N ALA A 308 11.70 -6.68 2.24
CA ALA A 308 11.34 -5.61 3.15
C ALA A 308 10.41 -4.59 2.50
N PHE A 309 10.67 -4.17 1.25
CA PHE A 309 9.74 -3.33 0.48
C PHE A 309 8.38 -4.00 0.30
N LYS A 310 8.36 -5.25 -0.18
CA LYS A 310 7.11 -6.02 -0.37
C LYS A 310 6.29 -6.09 0.92
N GLY A 311 6.94 -6.41 2.04
CA GLY A 311 6.29 -6.52 3.35
C GLY A 311 5.64 -5.24 3.86
N LYS A 312 6.01 -4.06 3.32
CA LYS A 312 5.41 -2.76 3.69
C LYS A 312 4.32 -2.28 2.74
N LEU A 313 4.12 -2.94 1.58
CA LEU A 313 3.15 -2.47 0.59
C LEU A 313 1.71 -2.42 1.12
N PRO A 314 1.19 -3.46 1.81
CA PRO A 314 -0.19 -3.41 2.29
C PRO A 314 -0.48 -2.27 3.26
N GLY A 315 0.43 -2.01 4.20
CA GLY A 315 0.32 -0.88 5.12
C GLY A 315 0.28 0.43 4.34
N LYS A 316 1.19 0.65 3.40
CA LYS A 316 1.21 1.87 2.54
C LYS A 316 -0.10 2.07 1.78
N VAL A 317 -0.68 1.00 1.23
CA VAL A 317 -1.98 1.07 0.52
C VAL A 317 -3.09 1.51 1.47
N LEU A 318 -3.17 0.95 2.68
CA LEU A 318 -4.18 1.36 3.67
C LEU A 318 -4.05 2.84 4.04
N ARG A 319 -2.82 3.29 4.31
CA ARG A 319 -2.56 4.70 4.67
C ARG A 319 -2.96 5.65 3.56
N LEU A 320 -2.48 5.37 2.33
CA LEU A 320 -2.72 6.22 1.18
C LEU A 320 -4.19 6.22 0.76
N SER A 321 -4.86 5.06 0.76
CA SER A 321 -6.29 4.95 0.43
C SER A 321 -7.18 5.70 1.42
N ALA A 322 -6.85 5.67 2.72
CA ALA A 322 -7.56 6.44 3.72
C ALA A 322 -7.36 7.95 3.51
N THR A 323 -6.12 8.42 3.30
CA THR A 323 -5.84 9.83 2.97
C THR A 323 -6.60 10.28 1.70
N LEU A 324 -6.57 9.47 0.64
CA LEU A 324 -7.28 9.77 -0.62
C LEU A 324 -8.79 9.80 -0.45
N THR A 325 -9.34 8.91 0.38
CA THR A 325 -10.78 8.93 0.71
C THR A 325 -11.17 10.27 1.34
N CYS A 326 -10.36 10.79 2.28
CA CYS A 326 -10.59 12.10 2.89
C CYS A 326 -10.55 13.20 1.83
N LEU A 327 -9.49 13.20 1.01
CA LEU A 327 -9.27 14.18 -0.05
C LEU A 327 -10.47 14.22 -1.00
N PHE A 328 -10.88 13.08 -1.51
CA PHE A 328 -11.96 12.99 -2.50
C PHE A 328 -13.30 13.37 -1.91
N SER A 329 -13.59 12.97 -0.66
CA SER A 329 -14.84 13.32 0.02
C SER A 329 -14.94 14.84 0.19
N MET A 330 -13.95 15.46 0.83
CA MET A 330 -13.93 16.90 1.09
C MET A 330 -13.93 17.73 -0.20
N TYR A 331 -13.21 17.27 -1.23
CA TYR A 331 -13.18 17.95 -2.52
C TYR A 331 -14.51 17.84 -3.28
N SER A 332 -15.20 16.69 -3.18
CA SER A 332 -16.50 16.46 -3.83
C SER A 332 -17.64 17.24 -3.17
N GLU A 333 -17.70 17.28 -1.84
CA GLU A 333 -18.71 18.04 -1.09
C GLU A 333 -18.65 19.53 -1.44
N LYS A 334 -17.44 20.06 -1.54
CA LYS A 334 -17.22 21.45 -1.90
C LYS A 334 -17.59 21.75 -3.34
N SER A 335 -17.31 20.82 -4.26
CA SER A 335 -17.74 20.95 -5.66
C SER A 335 -19.26 20.95 -5.79
N LYS A 336 -19.97 20.16 -4.97
CA LYS A 336 -21.44 20.16 -4.91
C LYS A 336 -21.99 21.49 -4.38
N LYS A 337 -21.44 22.01 -3.27
CA LYS A 337 -21.86 23.29 -2.69
C LYS A 337 -21.65 24.46 -3.66
N GLU A 338 -20.48 24.53 -4.31
CA GLU A 338 -20.18 25.59 -5.29
C GLU A 338 -21.13 25.52 -6.51
N MET A 339 -21.49 24.31 -6.99
CA MET A 339 -22.49 24.17 -8.07
C MET A 339 -23.89 24.55 -7.62
N GLN A 340 -24.29 24.19 -6.40
CA GLN A 340 -25.60 24.52 -5.85
C GLN A 340 -25.75 26.01 -5.58
N GLU A 341 -24.71 26.69 -5.09
CA GLU A 341 -24.67 28.15 -4.94
C GLU A 341 -24.84 28.85 -6.29
N TYR A 342 -24.14 28.37 -7.33
CA TYR A 342 -24.29 28.90 -8.69
C TYR A 342 -25.69 28.66 -9.27
N GLU A 343 -26.26 27.47 -9.11
CA GLU A 343 -27.63 27.16 -9.54
C GLU A 343 -28.66 28.03 -8.81
N ASN A 344 -28.50 28.23 -7.50
CA ASN A 344 -29.35 29.12 -6.71
C ASN A 344 -29.24 30.57 -7.18
N GLU A 345 -28.04 31.07 -7.49
CA GLU A 345 -27.85 32.40 -8.07
C GLU A 345 -28.54 32.52 -9.44
N GLN A 346 -28.44 31.50 -10.30
CA GLN A 346 -29.14 31.46 -11.58
C GLN A 346 -30.66 31.41 -11.40
N GLU A 347 -31.16 30.63 -10.45
CA GLU A 347 -32.60 30.50 -10.18
C GLU A 347 -33.17 31.76 -9.55
N ILE A 348 -32.43 32.45 -8.68
CA ILE A 348 -32.80 33.78 -8.15
C ILE A 348 -32.90 34.78 -9.30
N ASN A 349 -31.90 34.84 -10.18
CA ASN A 349 -31.94 35.71 -11.36
C ASN A 349 -33.14 35.37 -12.26
N LEU A 350 -33.42 34.08 -12.47
CA LEU A 350 -34.55 33.63 -13.29
C LEU A 350 -35.92 33.91 -12.63
N LYS A 351 -36.03 33.77 -11.31
CA LYS A 351 -37.24 34.08 -10.53
C LYS A 351 -37.49 35.59 -10.45
N GLU A 352 -36.44 36.40 -10.41
CA GLU A 352 -36.54 37.86 -10.56
C GLU A 352 -37.03 38.24 -11.97
N GLU A 353 -36.60 37.52 -13.00
CA GLU A 353 -37.12 37.69 -14.37
C GLU A 353 -38.56 37.17 -14.57
N LEU A 354 -38.98 36.17 -13.78
CA LEU A 354 -40.26 35.44 -13.94
C LEU A 354 -41.29 35.74 -12.83
N ALA A 355 -41.10 36.80 -12.04
CA ALA A 355 -41.89 37.11 -10.84
C ALA A 355 -43.42 37.23 -11.06
N ASP A 356 -43.91 37.27 -12.30
CA ASP A 356 -45.34 37.31 -12.65
C ASP A 356 -46.01 35.92 -12.80
N ILE A 357 -45.29 34.79 -12.68
CA ILE A 357 -45.86 33.45 -12.91
C ILE A 357 -45.74 32.59 -11.65
N THR A 358 -46.85 32.40 -10.95
CA THR A 358 -46.92 31.54 -9.75
C THR A 358 -46.98 30.06 -10.12
N ILE A 359 -45.98 29.27 -9.70
CA ILE A 359 -45.97 27.80 -9.84
C ILE A 359 -45.94 27.14 -8.44
N PRO A 360 -46.75 26.11 -8.15
CA PRO A 360 -46.74 25.42 -6.86
C PRO A 360 -45.51 24.50 -6.72
N GLU A 361 -44.85 24.56 -5.56
CA GLU A 361 -43.75 23.64 -5.21
C GLU A 361 -44.27 22.23 -4.89
N MET A 362 -43.65 21.20 -5.47
CA MET A 362 -43.81 19.80 -5.08
C MET A 362 -42.64 19.39 -4.19
N SER A 363 -42.91 18.97 -2.96
CA SER A 363 -41.89 18.42 -2.05
C SER A 363 -41.55 16.97 -2.41
N GLN A 364 -40.26 16.69 -2.65
CA GLN A 364 -39.71 15.33 -2.74
C GLN A 364 -39.26 14.84 -1.35
N SER A 365 -39.27 13.52 -1.14
CA SER A 365 -39.08 12.86 0.16
C SER A 365 -37.60 12.54 0.50
N ASN A 366 -37.17 12.87 1.73
CA ASN A 366 -35.79 12.75 2.25
C ASN A 366 -35.11 11.35 2.19
N SER A 367 -35.82 10.24 1.95
CA SER A 367 -35.20 8.90 2.02
C SER A 367 -34.27 8.57 0.86
N GLN A 368 -34.42 9.25 -0.28
CA GLN A 368 -33.59 8.99 -1.46
C GLN A 368 -32.19 9.62 -1.35
N GLU A 369 -32.06 10.75 -0.66
CA GLU A 369 -30.79 11.46 -0.50
C GLU A 369 -29.78 10.68 0.36
N GLU A 370 -30.25 9.98 1.41
CA GLU A 370 -29.39 9.18 2.28
C GLU A 370 -28.78 7.97 1.54
N ASP A 371 -29.56 7.30 0.70
CA ASP A 371 -29.09 6.15 -0.09
C ASP A 371 -28.04 6.59 -1.13
N ASP A 372 -28.25 7.72 -1.80
CA ASP A 372 -27.32 8.30 -2.78
C ASP A 372 -26.00 8.72 -2.12
N GLU A 373 -26.04 9.28 -0.90
CA GLU A 373 -24.84 9.65 -0.16
C GLU A 373 -24.00 8.40 0.21
N ILE A 374 -24.66 7.36 0.70
CA ILE A 374 -24.00 6.08 1.05
C ILE A 374 -23.35 5.44 -0.17
N GLU A 375 -24.02 5.46 -1.32
CA GLU A 375 -23.47 4.93 -2.58
C GLU A 375 -22.26 5.75 -3.05
N ASN A 376 -22.35 7.08 -3.01
CA ASN A 376 -21.25 7.96 -3.35
C ASN A 376 -20.02 7.74 -2.44
N GLN A 377 -20.21 7.59 -1.13
CA GLN A 377 -19.12 7.28 -0.19
C GLN A 377 -18.46 5.92 -0.48
N LYS A 378 -19.24 4.90 -0.87
CA LYS A 378 -18.69 3.60 -1.29
C LYS A 378 -17.86 3.74 -2.56
N MET A 379 -18.34 4.49 -3.55
CA MET A 379 -17.62 4.75 -4.80
C MET A 379 -16.29 5.47 -4.54
N ILE A 380 -16.30 6.55 -3.75
CA ILE A 380 -15.11 7.32 -3.37
C ILE A 380 -14.05 6.41 -2.72
N LYS A 381 -14.46 5.58 -1.75
CA LYS A 381 -13.55 4.62 -1.08
C LYS A 381 -12.94 3.62 -2.06
N CYS A 382 -13.70 3.18 -3.07
CA CYS A 382 -13.21 2.26 -4.08
C CYS A 382 -12.18 2.92 -5.00
N MET A 383 -12.48 4.13 -5.51
CA MET A 383 -11.55 4.90 -6.35
C MET A 383 -10.24 5.21 -5.59
N ALA A 384 -10.36 5.61 -4.32
CA ALA A 384 -9.22 5.86 -3.45
C ALA A 384 -8.35 4.60 -3.24
N MET A 385 -8.99 3.43 -3.08
CA MET A 385 -8.27 2.16 -2.96
C MET A 385 -7.56 1.76 -4.27
N ASP A 386 -8.23 1.90 -5.42
CA ASP A 386 -7.62 1.61 -6.73
C ASP A 386 -6.38 2.47 -6.97
N PHE A 387 -6.51 3.78 -6.77
CA PHE A 387 -5.40 4.69 -6.99
C PHE A 387 -4.27 4.49 -5.97
N ALA A 388 -4.58 4.15 -4.71
CA ALA A 388 -3.56 3.81 -3.73
C ALA A 388 -2.77 2.55 -4.10
N ILE A 389 -3.46 1.50 -4.56
CA ILE A 389 -2.84 0.27 -5.06
C ILE A 389 -1.94 0.60 -6.25
N GLU A 390 -2.42 1.40 -7.19
CA GLU A 390 -1.66 1.84 -8.36
C GLU A 390 -0.37 2.56 -7.94
N VAL A 391 -0.46 3.63 -7.16
CA VAL A 391 0.72 4.42 -6.71
C VAL A 391 1.75 3.55 -5.98
N VAL A 392 1.31 2.70 -5.04
CA VAL A 392 2.22 1.85 -4.26
C VAL A 392 2.84 0.75 -5.13
N SER A 393 2.08 0.20 -6.07
CA SER A 393 2.58 -0.83 -7.01
C SER A 393 3.57 -0.23 -8.01
N THR A 394 3.27 0.94 -8.58
CA THR A 394 4.19 1.69 -9.44
C THR A 394 5.49 1.99 -8.69
N SER A 395 5.38 2.51 -7.45
CA SER A 395 6.54 2.79 -6.61
C SER A 395 7.44 1.56 -6.41
N TYR A 396 6.84 0.43 -6.04
CA TYR A 396 7.56 -0.83 -5.89
C TYR A 396 8.22 -1.29 -7.20
N GLN A 397 7.48 -1.26 -8.30
CA GLN A 397 7.97 -1.64 -9.62
C GLN A 397 9.14 -0.76 -10.09
N GLN A 398 9.09 0.54 -9.83
CA GLN A 398 10.19 1.47 -10.14
C GLN A 398 11.48 1.12 -9.39
N ILE A 399 11.35 0.79 -8.10
CA ILE A 399 12.48 0.35 -7.28
C ILE A 399 13.07 -0.96 -7.82
N MET A 400 12.21 -1.92 -8.18
CA MET A 400 12.65 -3.19 -8.74
C MET A 400 13.43 -3.03 -10.05
N GLU A 401 12.97 -2.14 -10.96
CA GLU A 401 13.72 -1.82 -12.18
C GLU A 401 15.11 -1.27 -11.87
N ILE A 402 15.21 -0.34 -10.91
CA ILE A 402 16.48 0.30 -10.55
C ILE A 402 17.46 -0.72 -9.94
N LEU A 403 16.99 -1.49 -8.96
CA LEU A 403 17.77 -2.56 -8.33
C LEU A 403 18.11 -3.68 -9.33
N GLY A 404 17.35 -3.81 -10.42
CA GLY A 404 17.52 -4.87 -11.39
C GLY A 404 16.92 -6.20 -10.99
N GLY A 405 15.99 -6.19 -10.04
CA GLY A 405 15.14 -7.35 -9.83
C GLY A 405 14.24 -7.50 -11.06
N GLU A 406 14.13 -8.71 -11.62
CA GLU A 406 13.04 -8.96 -12.55
C GLU A 406 11.72 -8.65 -11.82
N PRO A 407 10.84 -7.79 -12.35
CA PRO A 407 9.54 -7.53 -11.76
C PRO A 407 8.77 -8.86 -11.74
N THR A 408 8.81 -9.54 -10.60
CA THR A 408 8.30 -10.91 -10.50
C THR A 408 6.78 -10.93 -10.52
N ILE A 409 6.14 -9.78 -10.27
CA ILE A 409 4.68 -9.65 -10.21
C ILE A 409 4.03 -10.00 -11.56
N THR A 410 4.63 -9.65 -12.71
CA THR A 410 4.07 -9.98 -14.03
C THR A 410 4.45 -11.36 -14.56
N LYS A 411 5.45 -12.04 -13.97
CA LYS A 411 5.87 -13.38 -14.43
C LYS A 411 5.19 -14.52 -13.68
N ILE A 412 4.60 -14.27 -12.51
CA ILE A 412 3.87 -15.29 -11.74
C ILE A 412 2.55 -15.69 -12.43
N GLU A 413 1.98 -14.85 -13.30
CA GLU A 413 0.74 -15.16 -14.02
C GLU A 413 0.85 -16.31 -15.04
N LYS A 414 2.06 -16.75 -15.43
CA LYS A 414 2.22 -17.85 -16.39
C LYS A 414 2.79 -19.15 -15.82
N SER A 415 3.47 -19.13 -14.67
CA SER A 415 4.25 -20.28 -14.24
C SER A 415 3.75 -21.02 -13.01
N MET A 416 2.70 -20.56 -12.32
CA MET A 416 2.10 -21.31 -11.19
C MET A 416 0.60 -21.05 -11.05
N ILE A 417 -0.21 -21.49 -12.02
CA ILE A 417 -1.64 -21.70 -11.75
C ILE A 417 -1.77 -23.07 -11.10
N GLY A 418 -1.86 -23.10 -9.78
CA GLY A 418 -2.29 -24.28 -9.04
C GLY A 418 -3.75 -24.59 -9.40
N LYS A 419 -4.01 -25.58 -10.25
CA LYS A 419 -5.39 -26.02 -10.53
C LYS A 419 -5.78 -27.09 -9.52
N LEU A 420 -6.83 -26.83 -8.74
CA LEU A 420 -7.47 -27.82 -7.86
C LEU A 420 -8.46 -28.64 -8.68
N ILE A 421 -8.24 -29.94 -8.81
CA ILE A 421 -9.19 -30.88 -9.44
C ILE A 421 -9.73 -31.81 -8.35
N VAL A 422 -11.05 -31.91 -8.19
CA VAL A 422 -11.67 -32.90 -7.30
C VAL A 422 -12.04 -34.13 -8.12
N PHE A 423 -11.44 -35.28 -7.81
CA PHE A 423 -11.71 -36.54 -8.52
C PHE A 423 -11.95 -37.66 -7.50
N GLY A 424 -13.10 -38.34 -7.59
CA GLY A 424 -13.46 -39.45 -6.70
C GLY A 424 -13.47 -39.09 -5.20
N GLY A 425 -13.83 -37.85 -4.85
CA GLY A 425 -13.82 -37.34 -3.47
C GLY A 425 -12.44 -36.95 -2.92
N LYS A 426 -11.38 -36.96 -3.74
CA LYS A 426 -10.04 -36.48 -3.37
C LYS A 426 -9.70 -35.18 -4.10
N VAL A 427 -9.05 -34.26 -3.40
CA VAL A 427 -8.58 -32.99 -3.95
C VAL A 427 -7.15 -33.16 -4.50
N LEU A 428 -6.97 -32.96 -5.81
CA LEU A 428 -5.68 -32.98 -6.50
C LEU A 428 -5.18 -31.54 -6.71
N HIS A 429 -3.98 -31.26 -6.21
CA HIS A 429 -3.29 -30.00 -6.47
C HIS A 429 -2.33 -30.19 -7.66
N LEU A 430 -2.66 -29.59 -8.80
CA LEU A 430 -1.79 -29.56 -9.98
C LEU A 430 -0.99 -28.27 -9.97
N THR A 431 0.31 -28.36 -9.72
CA THR A 431 1.23 -27.24 -9.87
C THR A 431 1.86 -27.32 -11.27
N VAL A 432 1.53 -26.38 -12.14
CA VAL A 432 2.23 -26.23 -13.42
C VAL A 432 3.58 -25.56 -13.13
N ILE A 433 4.68 -26.09 -13.67
CA ILE A 433 5.99 -25.42 -13.69
C ILE A 433 6.55 -25.61 -15.10
N ASN A 434 6.78 -24.54 -15.85
CA ASN A 434 7.33 -24.56 -17.22
C ASN A 434 6.59 -25.56 -18.15
N ASP A 435 5.27 -25.41 -18.30
CA ASP A 435 4.39 -26.29 -19.10
C ASP A 435 4.41 -27.78 -18.68
N THR A 436 4.96 -28.08 -17.51
CA THR A 436 5.02 -29.43 -16.95
C THR A 436 4.13 -29.50 -15.72
N HIS A 437 3.19 -30.43 -15.68
CA HIS A 437 2.24 -30.58 -14.58
C HIS A 437 2.82 -31.48 -13.46
N TYR A 438 2.98 -30.92 -12.26
CA TYR A 438 3.42 -31.64 -11.06
C TYR A 438 2.22 -31.91 -10.15
N LEU A 439 2.05 -33.16 -9.72
CA LEU A 439 1.06 -33.56 -8.74
C LEU A 439 1.70 -33.69 -7.36
N GLY A 440 1.03 -33.17 -6.33
CA GLY A 440 1.49 -33.22 -4.94
C GLY A 440 1.82 -34.64 -4.45
N LYS A 441 2.73 -34.73 -3.46
CA LYS A 441 3.14 -35.98 -2.82
C LYS A 441 1.94 -36.76 -2.26
N GLY A 442 1.88 -38.07 -2.53
CA GLY A 442 0.99 -39.00 -1.82
C GLY A 442 0.02 -39.82 -2.68
N ILE A 443 -0.02 -39.60 -4.00
CA ILE A 443 -0.91 -40.33 -4.92
C ILE A 443 -0.09 -41.33 -5.73
N GLY A 444 -0.56 -42.59 -5.79
CA GLY A 444 0.13 -43.65 -6.51
C GLY A 444 0.11 -43.39 -8.02
N ARG A 445 1.18 -43.73 -8.74
CA ARG A 445 1.28 -43.57 -10.20
C ARG A 445 0.06 -44.11 -10.95
N ASN A 446 -0.47 -45.26 -10.53
CA ASN A 446 -1.65 -45.88 -11.15
C ASN A 446 -2.92 -45.03 -10.98
N GLU A 447 -3.05 -44.30 -9.86
CA GLU A 447 -4.17 -43.38 -9.64
C GLU A 447 -4.03 -42.13 -10.51
N ILE A 448 -2.80 -41.65 -10.72
CA ILE A 448 -2.50 -40.54 -11.65
C ILE A 448 -2.80 -40.95 -13.09
N GLU A 449 -2.35 -42.14 -13.50
CA GLU A 449 -2.59 -42.67 -14.85
C GLU A 449 -4.08 -42.83 -15.14
N LYS A 450 -4.88 -43.28 -14.16
CA LYS A 450 -6.35 -43.35 -14.25
C LYS A 450 -7.01 -41.97 -14.34
N CYS A 451 -6.53 -40.99 -13.58
CA CYS A 451 -7.05 -39.61 -13.68
C CYS A 451 -6.81 -39.05 -15.09
N PHE A 452 -5.60 -39.22 -15.63
CA PHE A 452 -5.28 -38.77 -16.97
C PHE A 452 -6.06 -39.53 -18.06
N GLU A 453 -6.26 -40.83 -17.92
CA GLU A 453 -7.16 -41.60 -18.80
C GLU A 453 -8.57 -41.03 -18.77
N THR A 454 -9.11 -40.78 -17.58
CA THR A 454 -10.47 -40.21 -17.46
C THR A 454 -10.55 -38.81 -18.06
N MET A 455 -9.53 -37.97 -17.85
CA MET A 455 -9.46 -36.62 -18.44
C MET A 455 -9.32 -36.63 -19.96
N GLU A 456 -8.64 -37.64 -20.52
CA GLU A 456 -8.56 -37.87 -21.96
C GLU A 456 -9.90 -38.34 -22.54
N GLU A 457 -10.58 -39.28 -21.86
CA GLU A 457 -11.90 -39.79 -22.24
C GLU A 457 -12.97 -38.69 -22.30
N ILE A 458 -12.96 -37.76 -21.34
CA ILE A 458 -13.88 -36.61 -21.31
C ILE A 458 -13.40 -35.42 -22.16
N GLY A 459 -12.28 -35.58 -22.87
CA GLY A 459 -11.83 -34.66 -23.92
C GLY A 459 -11.05 -33.43 -23.46
N TYR A 460 -10.61 -33.38 -22.19
CA TYR A 460 -9.88 -32.23 -21.63
C TYR A 460 -8.41 -32.13 -22.04
N GLY A 461 -7.84 -33.21 -22.56
CA GLY A 461 -6.45 -33.24 -22.98
C GLY A 461 -6.08 -34.55 -23.64
N LYS A 462 -4.78 -34.75 -23.83
CA LYS A 462 -4.21 -35.98 -24.39
C LYS A 462 -3.10 -36.48 -23.49
N LYS A 463 -3.14 -37.76 -23.14
CA LYS A 463 -2.08 -38.42 -22.38
C LYS A 463 -0.98 -38.80 -23.37
N SER A 464 0.26 -38.43 -23.07
CA SER A 464 1.42 -38.83 -23.86
C SER A 464 2.49 -39.49 -22.98
N HIS A 465 3.31 -40.34 -23.60
CA HIS A 465 4.43 -40.99 -22.93
C HIS A 465 5.71 -40.53 -23.60
N GLN A 466 6.61 -39.92 -22.83
CA GLN A 466 7.91 -39.55 -23.36
C GLN A 466 8.71 -40.82 -23.67
N ASN A 467 9.19 -40.94 -24.90
CA ASN A 467 10.14 -41.98 -25.28
C ASN A 467 11.52 -41.63 -24.70
N SER A 468 11.77 -42.01 -23.45
CA SER A 468 13.12 -41.95 -22.89
C SER A 468 13.97 -43.08 -23.49
N GLY A 469 15.07 -42.72 -24.13
CA GLY A 469 16.05 -43.67 -24.68
C GLY A 469 16.85 -44.44 -23.64
N GLN A 470 16.55 -44.28 -22.34
CA GLN A 470 17.24 -44.96 -21.25
C GLN A 470 16.46 -46.19 -20.78
N LYS A 471 17.01 -47.38 -21.06
CA LYS A 471 16.57 -48.64 -20.48
C LYS A 471 16.78 -48.59 -18.96
N GLY A 472 15.68 -48.63 -18.19
CA GLY A 472 15.71 -48.78 -16.73
C GLY A 472 15.00 -47.68 -15.94
N ASN A 473 14.78 -46.50 -16.53
CA ASN A 473 14.04 -45.42 -15.87
C ASN A 473 12.56 -45.44 -16.27
N ARG A 474 11.68 -45.47 -15.26
CA ARG A 474 10.22 -45.42 -15.43
C ARG A 474 9.85 -44.16 -16.22
N LYS A 475 9.16 -44.33 -17.36
CA LYS A 475 8.75 -43.22 -18.24
C LYS A 475 7.84 -42.24 -17.48
N PRO A 476 8.09 -40.93 -17.53
CA PRO A 476 7.13 -39.95 -17.01
C PRO A 476 5.87 -39.98 -17.88
N VAL A 477 4.71 -39.82 -17.22
CA VAL A 477 3.42 -39.67 -17.89
C VAL A 477 3.18 -38.17 -18.02
N ILE A 478 2.96 -37.70 -19.24
CA ILE A 478 2.70 -36.29 -19.55
C ILE A 478 1.23 -36.19 -19.96
N PHE A 479 0.56 -35.13 -19.55
CA PHE A 479 -0.81 -34.84 -19.95
C PHE A 479 -0.86 -33.44 -20.54
N GLU A 480 -1.16 -33.33 -21.83
CA GLU A 480 -1.30 -32.06 -22.54
C GLU A 480 -2.76 -31.62 -22.49
N MET A 481 -3.07 -30.52 -21.80
CA MET A 481 -4.42 -29.96 -21.80
C MET A 481 -4.73 -29.29 -23.14
N LYS A 482 -5.98 -29.38 -23.60
CA LYS A 482 -6.44 -28.56 -24.74
C LYS A 482 -6.69 -27.12 -24.28
N ASP A 483 -6.25 -26.14 -25.07
CA ASP A 483 -6.24 -24.68 -24.78
C ASP A 483 -7.60 -24.02 -24.46
N LYS A 484 -8.71 -24.77 -24.45
CA LYS A 484 -10.08 -24.24 -24.30
C LYS A 484 -10.71 -24.37 -22.90
N ILE A 485 -9.90 -24.51 -21.84
CA ILE A 485 -10.41 -24.38 -20.45
C ILE A 485 -9.87 -23.08 -19.83
N LEU A 486 -10.30 -21.97 -20.42
CA LEU A 486 -10.25 -20.64 -19.83
C LEU A 486 -11.72 -20.22 -19.71
N GLU A 487 -12.24 -20.29 -18.48
CA GLU A 487 -13.61 -19.90 -18.01
C GLU A 487 -14.49 -21.03 -17.42
N ILE A 488 -13.98 -21.82 -16.47
CA ILE A 488 -14.88 -22.57 -15.55
C ILE A 488 -14.54 -22.34 -14.06
N MET A 489 -13.58 -21.45 -13.73
CA MET A 489 -13.07 -21.37 -12.34
C MET A 489 -13.28 -20.04 -11.64
N ASP A 490 -14.28 -19.23 -12.05
CA ASP A 490 -14.79 -18.16 -11.16
C ASP A 490 -16.09 -18.55 -10.42
N ASP A 491 -16.73 -19.65 -10.80
CA ASP A 491 -17.94 -20.13 -10.12
C ASP A 491 -17.64 -21.09 -8.97
N ASN A 492 -16.97 -20.57 -7.95
CA ASN A 492 -17.10 -21.12 -6.60
C ASN A 492 -18.57 -21.19 -6.15
N ALA A 493 -19.46 -20.38 -6.75
CA ALA A 493 -20.89 -20.39 -6.50
C ALA A 493 -21.61 -21.64 -7.04
N LEU A 494 -21.30 -22.12 -8.26
CA LEU A 494 -21.98 -23.30 -8.84
C LEU A 494 -21.56 -24.62 -8.20
N ILE A 495 -20.29 -24.76 -7.82
CA ILE A 495 -19.83 -25.95 -7.09
C ILE A 495 -20.45 -25.97 -5.69
N ARG A 496 -20.51 -24.82 -5.01
CA ARG A 496 -21.16 -24.70 -3.69
C ARG A 496 -22.66 -24.96 -3.80
N LYS A 497 -23.33 -24.45 -4.83
CA LYS A 497 -24.76 -24.68 -5.09
C LYS A 497 -25.05 -26.15 -5.38
N SER A 498 -24.29 -26.78 -6.28
CA SER A 498 -24.41 -28.20 -6.60
C SER A 498 -24.17 -29.10 -5.37
N LEU A 499 -23.19 -28.80 -4.53
CA LEU A 499 -22.93 -29.60 -3.31
C LEU A 499 -23.99 -29.39 -2.23
N TYR A 500 -24.54 -28.19 -2.12
CA TYR A 500 -25.65 -27.88 -1.21
C TYR A 500 -26.97 -28.53 -1.66
N ASP A 501 -27.26 -28.48 -2.97
CA ASP A 501 -28.42 -29.12 -3.60
C ASP A 501 -28.35 -30.66 -3.49
N ASN A 502 -27.15 -31.22 -3.28
CA ASN A 502 -26.92 -32.65 -3.03
C ASN A 502 -26.80 -33.00 -1.53
N GLY A 503 -27.16 -32.08 -0.62
CA GLY A 503 -27.30 -32.37 0.82
C GLY A 503 -25.99 -32.46 1.60
N VAL A 504 -24.86 -32.02 1.05
CA VAL A 504 -23.58 -32.00 1.77
C VAL A 504 -23.52 -30.76 2.65
N SER A 505 -23.46 -30.96 3.96
CA SER A 505 -23.42 -29.85 4.92
C SER A 505 -22.05 -29.16 4.95
N TYR A 506 -22.04 -27.87 5.27
CA TYR A 506 -20.81 -27.06 5.35
C TYR A 506 -19.78 -27.65 6.33
N SER A 507 -20.25 -28.23 7.44
CA SER A 507 -19.43 -28.89 8.46
C SER A 507 -18.75 -30.18 7.96
N GLU A 508 -19.37 -30.91 7.03
CA GLU A 508 -18.78 -32.13 6.47
C GLU A 508 -17.60 -31.81 5.55
N LEU A 509 -17.71 -30.74 4.76
CA LEU A 509 -16.64 -30.20 3.90
C LEU A 509 -15.44 -29.73 4.73
N GLU A 510 -15.68 -28.99 5.81
CA GLU A 510 -14.61 -28.50 6.71
C GLU A 510 -13.90 -29.65 7.45
N SER A 511 -14.65 -30.71 7.82
CA SER A 511 -14.08 -31.88 8.49
C SER A 511 -13.21 -32.76 7.57
N ALA A 512 -13.51 -32.78 6.27
CA ALA A 512 -12.75 -33.53 5.27
C ALA A 512 -11.42 -32.83 4.92
N ILE A 513 -11.41 -31.50 4.92
CA ILE A 513 -10.22 -30.69 4.64
C ILE A 513 -9.23 -30.71 5.82
N ASN A 514 -9.72 -30.85 7.05
CA ASN A 514 -8.92 -30.68 8.27
C ASN A 514 -8.50 -31.99 8.98
N LYS A 515 -8.69 -33.19 8.39
CA LYS A 515 -8.19 -34.43 9.01
C LYS A 515 -6.70 -34.68 8.70
N PRO A 516 -5.80 -34.69 9.70
CA PRO A 516 -4.42 -35.11 9.48
C PRO A 516 -4.35 -36.64 9.29
N ASN A 517 -3.66 -37.08 8.24
CA ASN A 517 -3.36 -38.49 8.00
C ASN A 517 -2.53 -39.07 9.17
N ARG A 518 -3.15 -39.90 10.03
CA ARG A 518 -2.42 -40.77 10.97
C ARG A 518 -2.12 -42.11 10.31
N ILE A 519 -0.83 -42.42 10.18
CA ILE A 519 -0.32 -43.74 9.78
C ILE A 519 -0.48 -44.71 10.97
N PRO A 520 -1.00 -45.94 10.78
CA PRO A 520 -1.00 -46.94 11.85
C PRO A 520 0.43 -47.49 12.02
N ARG A 521 1.00 -47.34 13.22
CA ARG A 521 2.23 -48.05 13.60
C ARG A 521 1.92 -49.54 13.79
N LYS A 522 2.59 -50.39 13.02
CA LYS A 522 2.63 -51.85 13.25
C LYS A 522 3.27 -52.11 14.62
N ARG A 523 2.57 -52.88 15.47
CA ARG A 523 3.14 -53.54 16.66
C ARG A 523 4.07 -54.66 16.19
N HIS A 524 5.32 -54.65 16.65
CA HIS A 524 6.11 -55.86 16.74
C HIS A 524 6.18 -56.27 18.22
N LEU A 525 5.72 -57.49 18.49
CA LEU A 525 5.98 -58.27 19.69
C LEU A 525 7.39 -58.88 19.56
N MET A 526 8.18 -58.79 20.63
CA MET A 526 9.07 -59.81 21.23
C MET A 526 9.64 -59.17 22.50
N GLU A 527 9.14 -59.58 23.67
CA GLU A 527 9.72 -60.58 24.59
C GLU A 527 10.88 -60.04 25.44
N ASP A 528 10.53 -59.85 26.72
CA ASP A 528 11.28 -59.96 27.97
C ASP A 528 12.81 -60.15 27.95
N ASN A 529 13.49 -59.30 28.72
CA ASN A 529 14.35 -59.76 29.81
C ASN A 529 14.64 -58.65 30.85
N SER A 530 14.01 -58.83 32.01
CA SER A 530 14.50 -58.67 33.39
C SER A 530 15.62 -57.67 33.77
N ASN A 531 15.30 -56.95 34.86
CA ASN A 531 16.13 -56.65 36.05
C ASN A 531 17.00 -55.36 36.09
N ALA A 532 16.52 -54.39 36.89
CA ALA A 532 17.00 -54.09 38.25
C ALA A 532 17.36 -52.61 38.53
N ASN A 533 16.88 -52.14 39.70
CA ASN A 533 17.36 -51.06 40.58
C ASN A 533 17.18 -49.61 40.06
N GLY A 534 16.28 -48.83 40.64
CA GLY A 534 16.46 -48.05 41.88
C GLY A 534 16.46 -46.56 41.47
N GLY A 535 15.73 -45.61 42.01
CA GLY A 535 15.35 -45.28 43.38
C GLY A 535 15.62 -43.78 43.56
N LYS A 536 14.72 -43.07 44.27
CA LYS A 536 14.77 -41.66 44.76
C LYS A 536 14.33 -40.57 43.76
N GLU A 537 13.25 -39.83 43.98
CA GLU A 537 12.90 -38.86 45.06
C GLU A 537 13.71 -37.56 45.07
N ASN A 538 12.94 -36.46 45.14
CA ASN A 538 13.22 -35.12 45.68
C ASN A 538 14.00 -34.14 44.78
N VAL A 539 13.80 -32.82 44.78
CA VAL A 539 12.89 -31.87 45.47
C VAL A 539 13.06 -30.51 44.75
N LEU A 540 12.08 -29.61 44.95
CA LEU A 540 12.08 -28.17 44.67
C LEU A 540 13.44 -27.44 44.82
N GLN A 541 13.66 -26.36 44.04
CA GLN A 541 13.72 -25.00 44.60
C GLN A 541 13.82 -23.90 43.52
N THR A 542 13.02 -22.88 43.79
CA THR A 542 12.99 -21.49 43.32
C THR A 542 14.19 -20.67 43.80
N GLU A 543 14.55 -19.61 43.06
CA GLU A 543 15.11 -18.30 43.47
C GLU A 543 15.57 -17.61 42.15
N GLU A 544 14.96 -16.55 41.61
CA GLU A 544 14.88 -15.14 42.05
C GLU A 544 16.19 -14.55 42.60
N THR A 545 16.92 -13.87 41.70
CA THR A 545 17.38 -12.48 41.88
C THR A 545 17.40 -11.75 40.54
#